data_AF-F2IZH9-F1
#
_entry.id   AF-F2IZH9-F1
#
_cell.length_a   1.000
_cell.length_b   1.000
_cell.length_c   1.000
_cell.angle_alpha   90.00
_cell.angle_beta   90.00
_cell.angle_gamma   90.00
#
_symmetry.space_group_name_H-M   'P 1'
#
loop_
_entity.id
_entity.type
_entity.pdbx_description
1 polymer ?
#
loop_
_entity_poly.entity_id
_entity_poly.type
_entity_poly.pdbx_seq_one_letter_code
_entity_poly.pdbx_strand_id
1 'polypeptide(L)'
;MAGAEALPAAPSAGDPEFYLNTIQFELGDHGLSEDARDYLYTRIADATRQQRASLAEEARLLEFEENCRLVGRLLREALEGRGTVLGVVELDDVETMFFRLCPGLYPFC
;
A
#
# COMPACT_ATOMS: atom_id res chain seq x y z
N MET A 1 -1.41 41.16 11.90
CA MET A 1 -1.02 39.85 12.48
C MET A 1 -1.39 38.81 11.44
N ALA A 2 -0.41 38.25 10.75
CA ALA A 2 -0.66 37.21 9.74
C ALA A 2 -0.85 35.87 10.49
N GLY A 3 -2.02 35.25 10.31
CA GLY A 3 -2.30 33.92 10.84
C GLY A 3 -1.37 32.92 10.16
N ALA A 4 -0.63 32.15 10.96
CA ALA A 4 0.08 30.99 10.47
C ALA A 4 -0.99 29.98 10.01
N GLU A 5 -1.19 29.86 8.70
CA GLU A 5 -1.90 28.72 8.12
C GLU A 5 -1.08 27.48 8.50
N ALA A 6 -1.67 26.63 9.34
CA ALA A 6 -1.09 25.33 9.65
C ALA A 6 -1.00 24.56 8.33
N LEU A 7 0.23 24.33 7.84
CA LEU A 7 0.48 23.40 6.76
C LEU A 7 -0.22 22.07 7.12
N PRO A 8 -0.94 21.44 6.17
CA PRO A 8 -1.54 20.13 6.43
C PRO A 8 -0.42 19.20 6.91
N ALA A 9 -0.64 18.53 8.04
CA ALA A 9 0.31 17.57 8.56
C ALA A 9 0.64 16.58 7.44
N ALA A 10 1.92 16.42 7.12
CA ALA A 10 2.33 15.41 6.17
C ALA A 10 1.76 14.06 6.64
N PRO A 11 1.15 13.26 5.75
CA PRO A 11 0.68 11.94 6.12
C PRO A 11 1.86 11.18 6.73
N SER A 12 1.67 10.75 7.98
CA SER A 12 2.74 10.17 8.81
C SER A 12 2.65 8.65 8.81
N ALA A 13 3.79 7.99 9.05
CA ALA A 13 3.84 6.55 9.24
C ALA A 13 2.76 6.12 10.26
N GLY A 14 1.91 5.18 9.86
CA GLY A 14 0.73 4.77 10.63
C GLY A 14 -0.62 5.30 10.11
N ASP A 15 -0.67 6.14 9.07
CA ASP A 15 -1.90 6.43 8.33
C ASP A 15 -2.08 5.42 7.18
N PRO A 16 -3.19 4.65 7.10
CA PRO A 16 -3.45 3.76 5.98
C PRO A 16 -3.32 4.43 4.61
N GLU A 17 -3.67 5.72 4.48
CA GLU A 17 -3.53 6.42 3.19
C GLU A 17 -2.09 6.68 2.80
N PHE A 18 -1.19 6.85 3.77
CA PHE A 18 0.24 6.95 3.47
C PHE A 18 0.73 5.68 2.74
N TYR A 19 0.35 4.52 3.24
CA TYR A 19 0.75 3.23 2.67
C TYR A 19 0.06 2.93 1.34
N LEU A 20 -1.23 3.28 1.19
CA LEU A 20 -1.92 3.14 -0.08
C LEU A 20 -1.28 4.01 -1.17
N ASN A 21 -0.96 5.27 -0.85
CA ASN A 21 -0.25 6.16 -1.75
C ASN A 21 1.16 5.63 -2.08
N THR A 22 1.80 4.92 -1.16
CA THR A 22 3.10 4.28 -1.39
C THR A 22 2.97 3.14 -2.42
N ILE A 23 1.95 2.29 -2.33
CA ILE A 23 1.65 1.28 -3.35
C ILE A 23 1.39 1.95 -4.69
N GLN A 24 0.56 3.00 -4.71
CA GLN A 24 0.20 3.71 -5.93
C GLN A 24 1.40 4.41 -6.58
N PHE A 25 2.32 4.94 -5.79
CA PHE A 25 3.56 5.51 -6.31
C PHE A 25 4.42 4.46 -7.04
N GLU A 26 4.55 3.27 -6.46
CA GLU A 26 5.35 2.19 -7.06
C GLU A 26 4.69 1.58 -8.32
N LEU A 27 3.36 1.71 -8.46
CA LEU A 27 2.63 1.36 -9.69
C LEU A 27 2.98 2.25 -10.89
N GLY A 28 3.56 3.44 -10.66
CA GLY A 28 3.93 4.38 -11.72
C GLY A 28 2.70 4.95 -12.43
N ASP A 29 2.67 4.84 -13.76
CA ASP A 29 1.58 5.36 -14.60
C ASP A 29 0.34 4.43 -14.65
N HIS A 30 0.37 3.30 -13.94
CA HIS A 30 -0.77 2.39 -13.87
C HIS A 30 -1.81 2.85 -12.86
N GLY A 31 -3.08 2.59 -13.19
CA GLY A 31 -4.21 2.86 -12.30
C GLY A 31 -4.51 1.70 -11.36
N LEU A 32 -5.25 1.99 -10.30
CA LEU A 32 -6.00 0.99 -9.52
C LEU A 32 -7.48 1.15 -9.86
N SER A 33 -8.19 0.04 -10.06
CA SER A 33 -9.65 0.04 -10.01
C SER A 33 -10.13 0.47 -8.62
N GLU A 34 -11.36 0.97 -8.52
CA GLU A 34 -11.96 1.37 -7.25
C GLU A 34 -12.01 0.20 -6.26
N ASP A 35 -12.45 -0.98 -6.73
CA ASP A 35 -12.52 -2.19 -5.92
C ASP A 35 -11.14 -2.65 -5.41
N ALA A 36 -10.10 -2.61 -6.27
CA ALA A 36 -8.74 -2.94 -5.87
C ALA A 36 -8.20 -1.96 -4.82
N ARG A 37 -8.50 -0.67 -5.00
CA ARG A 37 -8.10 0.39 -4.07
C ARG A 37 -8.75 0.19 -2.70
N ASP A 38 -10.06 -0.03 -2.65
CA ASP A 38 -10.82 -0.21 -1.41
C ASP A 38 -10.38 -1.48 -0.67
N TYR A 39 -10.11 -2.55 -1.41
CA TYR A 39 -9.58 -3.78 -0.85
C TYR A 39 -8.18 -3.56 -0.25
N LEU A 40 -7.25 -2.95 -1.00
CA LEU A 40 -5.92 -2.61 -0.49
C LEU A 40 -6.00 -1.73 0.76
N TYR A 41 -6.83 -0.68 0.73
CA TYR A 41 -7.04 0.19 1.88
C TYR A 41 -7.49 -0.58 3.12
N THR A 42 -8.48 -1.46 2.97
CA THR A 42 -8.99 -2.28 4.07
C THR A 42 -7.88 -3.16 4.67
N ARG A 43 -7.09 -3.83 3.83
CA ARG A 43 -5.98 -4.69 4.26
C ARG A 43 -4.88 -3.89 4.96
N ILE A 44 -4.56 -2.70 4.46
CA ILE A 44 -3.60 -1.79 5.08
C ILE A 44 -4.12 -1.27 6.42
N ALA A 45 -5.40 -0.90 6.50
CA ALA A 45 -6.01 -0.42 7.74
C ALA A 45 -6.00 -1.50 8.82
N ASP A 46 -6.29 -2.75 8.46
CA ASP A 46 -6.17 -3.91 9.34
C ASP A 46 -4.74 -4.10 9.85
N ALA A 47 -3.78 -4.14 8.94
CA ALA A 47 -2.35 -4.22 9.22
C ALA A 47 -1.90 -3.12 10.20
N THR A 48 -2.27 -1.87 9.92
CA THR A 48 -1.95 -0.69 10.72
C THR A 48 -2.54 -0.80 12.13
N ARG A 49 -3.78 -1.27 12.27
CA ARG A 49 -4.42 -1.51 13.58
C ARG A 49 -3.69 -2.57 14.39
N GLN A 50 -3.26 -3.66 13.75
CA GLN A 50 -2.52 -4.73 14.42
C GLN A 50 -1.14 -4.26 14.91
N GLN A 51 -0.47 -3.42 14.12
CA GLN A 51 0.85 -2.90 14.51
C GLN A 51 0.79 -1.94 15.70
N ARG A 52 -0.19 -1.03 15.74
CA ARG A 52 -0.43 -0.12 16.89
C ARG A 52 -0.74 -0.86 18.20
N ALA A 53 -1.25 -2.09 18.12
CA ALA A 53 -1.50 -2.92 19.30
C ALA A 53 -0.21 -3.59 19.85
N SER A 54 0.94 -3.45 19.18
CA SER A 54 2.20 -4.10 19.55
C SER A 54 3.28 -3.09 19.98
N LEU A 55 3.96 -3.34 21.10
CA LEU A 55 5.01 -2.48 21.71
C LEU A 55 6.32 -2.34 20.90
N ALA A 56 6.37 -2.84 19.65
CA ALA A 56 7.57 -2.85 18.80
C ALA A 56 7.37 -1.98 17.54
N GLU A 57 6.93 -0.74 17.73
CA GLU A 57 6.34 0.11 16.68
C GLU A 57 7.30 0.46 15.53
N GLU A 58 8.52 0.95 15.78
CA GLU A 58 9.30 1.59 14.71
C GLU A 58 9.85 0.62 13.65
N ALA A 59 10.49 -0.49 14.06
CA ALA A 59 11.05 -1.45 13.11
C ALA A 59 9.97 -2.14 12.26
N ARG A 60 8.77 -2.33 12.83
CA ARG A 60 7.63 -2.97 12.15
C ARG A 60 6.92 -2.04 11.19
N LEU A 61 6.87 -0.74 11.49
CA LEU A 61 6.31 0.27 10.58
C LEU A 61 7.19 0.44 9.34
N LEU A 62 8.53 0.39 9.50
CA LEU A 62 9.47 0.39 8.39
C LEU A 62 9.33 -0.86 7.52
N GLU A 63 9.30 -2.05 8.12
CA GLU A 63 9.06 -3.32 7.40
C GLU A 63 7.73 -3.28 6.63
N PHE A 64 6.67 -2.73 7.23
CA PHE A 64 5.38 -2.60 6.58
C PHE A 64 5.41 -1.64 5.39
N GLU A 65 6.10 -0.51 5.53
CA GLU A 65 6.32 0.43 4.42
C GLU A 65 7.06 -0.25 3.26
N GLU A 66 8.13 -0.98 3.55
CA GLU A 66 8.89 -1.75 2.55
C GLU A 66 8.02 -2.80 1.85
N ASN A 67 7.15 -3.47 2.60
CA ASN A 67 6.21 -4.45 2.05
C ASN A 67 5.12 -3.79 1.19
N CYS A 68 4.64 -2.60 1.54
CA CYS A 68 3.75 -1.81 0.68
C CYS A 68 4.46 -1.44 -0.63
N ARG A 69 5.73 -1.02 -0.57
CA ARG A 69 6.49 -0.73 -1.79
C ARG A 69 6.66 -1.96 -2.66
N LEU A 70 6.96 -3.11 -2.04
CA LEU A 70 7.09 -4.39 -2.74
C LEU A 70 5.80 -4.79 -3.44
N VAL A 71 4.64 -4.64 -2.79
CA VAL A 71 3.32 -4.90 -3.39
C VAL A 71 3.13 -4.06 -4.66
N GLY A 72 3.36 -2.75 -4.60
CA GLY A 72 3.20 -1.89 -5.77
C GLY A 72 4.12 -2.28 -6.93
N ARG A 73 5.38 -2.62 -6.64
CA ARG A 73 6.32 -3.12 -7.67
C ARG A 73 5.87 -4.42 -8.31
N LEU A 74 5.41 -5.38 -7.52
CA LEU A 74 4.98 -6.69 -8.03
C LEU A 74 3.71 -6.59 -8.88
N LEU A 75 2.77 -5.71 -8.51
CA LEU A 75 1.59 -5.42 -9.31
C LEU A 75 1.97 -4.76 -10.65
N ARG A 76 2.92 -3.81 -10.63
CA ARG A 76 3.45 -3.19 -11.85
C ARG A 76 4.11 -4.24 -12.76
N GLU A 77 5.02 -5.04 -12.22
CA GLU A 77 5.70 -6.11 -12.98
C GLU A 77 4.70 -7.12 -13.57
N ALA A 78 3.62 -7.43 -12.84
CA ALA A 78 2.55 -8.30 -13.34
C ALA A 78 1.78 -7.69 -14.52
N LEU A 79 1.58 -6.37 -14.55
CA LEU A 79 0.97 -5.66 -15.67
C LEU A 79 1.91 -5.51 -16.86
N GLU A 80 3.16 -5.11 -16.62
CA GLU A 80 4.18 -4.97 -17.65
C GLU A 80 4.48 -6.32 -18.33
N GLY A 81 4.48 -7.41 -17.56
CA GLY A 81 4.61 -8.78 -18.07
C GLY A 81 3.48 -9.22 -19.02
N ARG A 82 2.34 -8.53 -19.01
CA ARG A 82 1.23 -8.71 -19.98
C ARG A 82 1.43 -7.89 -21.25
N GLY A 83 2.52 -7.12 -21.37
CA GLY A 83 2.79 -6.22 -22.48
C GLY A 83 1.98 -4.93 -22.47
N THR A 84 1.41 -4.56 -21.30
CA THR A 84 0.56 -3.38 -21.17
C THR A 84 1.37 -2.19 -20.67
N VAL A 85 1.42 -1.11 -21.46
CA VAL A 85 2.16 0.13 -21.11
C VAL A 85 1.36 1.01 -20.13
N LEU A 86 0.03 0.98 -20.22
CA LEU A 86 -0.88 1.68 -19.31
C LEU A 86 -2.04 0.73 -18.98
N GLY A 87 -2.04 0.18 -17.75
CA GLY A 87 -3.02 -0.78 -17.28
C GLY A 87 -3.74 -0.29 -16.03
N VAL A 88 -4.87 -0.91 -15.74
CA VAL A 88 -5.58 -0.79 -14.47
C VAL A 88 -5.40 -2.11 -13.74
N VAL A 89 -4.97 -2.05 -12.48
CA VAL A 89 -4.94 -3.21 -11.60
C VAL A 89 -6.36 -3.48 -11.10
N GLU A 90 -6.86 -4.67 -11.38
CA GLU A 90 -8.17 -5.12 -10.93
C GLU A 90 -8.08 -5.83 -9.56
N LEU A 91 -9.21 -5.98 -8.87
CA LEU A 91 -9.26 -6.66 -7.58
C LEU A 91 -8.64 -8.07 -7.64
N ASP A 92 -8.97 -8.83 -8.70
CA ASP A 92 -8.46 -10.19 -8.93
C ASP A 92 -6.92 -10.23 -9.00
N ASP A 93 -6.28 -9.19 -9.54
CA ASP A 93 -4.82 -9.09 -9.62
C ASP A 93 -4.22 -8.96 -8.21
N VAL A 94 -4.85 -8.13 -7.37
CA VAL A 94 -4.43 -7.90 -5.98
C VAL A 94 -4.64 -9.16 -5.13
N GLU A 95 -5.80 -9.80 -5.23
CA GLU A 95 -6.08 -11.04 -4.49
C GLU A 95 -5.13 -12.17 -4.89
N THR A 96 -4.91 -12.35 -6.19
CA THR A 96 -3.98 -13.34 -6.72
C THR A 96 -2.56 -13.10 -6.20
N MET A 97 -2.13 -11.83 -6.16
CA MET A 97 -0.82 -11.47 -5.64
C MET A 97 -0.71 -11.79 -4.14
N PHE A 98 -1.68 -11.39 -3.31
CA PHE A 98 -1.65 -11.72 -1.88
C PHE A 98 -1.66 -13.23 -1.64
N PHE A 99 -2.46 -13.98 -2.40
CA PHE A 99 -2.49 -15.44 -2.32
C PHE A 99 -1.10 -16.07 -2.59
N ARG A 100 -0.31 -15.49 -3.52
CA ARG A 100 1.04 -15.97 -3.85
C ARG A 100 2.10 -15.56 -2.85
N LEU A 101 1.98 -14.37 -2.26
CA LEU A 101 2.97 -13.81 -1.34
C LEU A 101 2.76 -14.25 0.11
N CYS A 102 1.57 -14.75 0.46
CA CYS A 102 1.34 -15.38 1.75
C CYS A 102 1.77 -16.87 1.74
N PRO A 103 2.47 -17.37 2.79
CA PRO A 103 3.01 -16.64 3.94
C PRO A 103 4.37 -16.00 3.61
N GLY A 104 4.55 -14.72 3.94
CA GLY A 104 5.80 -14.00 3.66
C GLY A 104 5.71 -12.47 3.70
N LEU A 105 4.49 -11.92 3.70
CA LEU A 105 4.26 -10.48 3.62
C LEU A 105 3.59 -9.94 4.90
N TYR A 106 4.34 -9.90 6.00
CA TYR A 106 3.84 -9.32 7.26
C TYR A 106 3.60 -7.80 7.13
N PRO A 107 2.57 -7.23 7.77
CA PRO A 107 1.45 -7.82 8.51
C PRO A 107 0.20 -8.08 7.63
N PHE A 108 0.33 -8.09 6.30
CA PHE A 108 -0.79 -8.44 5.43
C PHE A 108 -1.18 -9.92 5.60
N CYS A 109 -0.16 -10.76 5.74
CA CYS A 109 -0.23 -12.15 6.15
C CYS A 109 0.48 -12.30 7.52
#